data_AF-R0KEY8-F1
#
_entry.id   AF-R0KEY8-F1
#
_cell.length_a   1.000
_cell.length_b   1.000
_cell.length_c   1.000
_cell.angle_alpha   90.00
_cell.angle_beta   90.00
_cell.angle_gamma   90.00
#
_symmetry.space_group_name_H-M   'P 1'
#
loop_
_entity.id
_entity.type
_entity.pdbx_description
1 polymer ?
#
loop_
_entity_poly.entity_id
_entity_poly.type
_entity_poly.pdbx_seq_one_letter_code
_entity_poly.pdbx_strand_id
1 'polypeptide(L)'
;EPVPPPAPAPARPPPKHGLRYRNLDEAMEALDTDGIPHDYPVPPYDATFPQNPTDRAAYIRRLFDAFVDIDSCIDREDTDAFVTRWQGIPNNTSCYSRGDVETCCHLLLEMAMDLHTKGPRSLNIFDTGKLEQVHKYHGFTFAQRIDSICKLLRLSKVRCQLLLRFEGLEVAVGIPPLLVAQVRMNLKQNTKRRGAV
;
A
#
# COMPACT_ATOMS: atom_id res chain seq x y z
N GLU A 1 32.51 -44.09 -21.26
CA GLU A 1 31.10 -44.34 -20.90
C GLU A 1 30.36 -43.02 -20.73
N PRO A 2 29.14 -42.87 -21.25
CA PRO A 2 28.28 -41.74 -20.90
C PRO A 2 27.74 -41.92 -19.48
N VAL A 3 27.81 -40.86 -18.67
CA VAL A 3 27.25 -40.81 -17.31
C VAL A 3 25.72 -40.98 -17.42
N PRO A 4 25.11 -41.94 -16.71
CA PRO A 4 23.66 -42.12 -16.73
C PRO A 4 22.96 -40.86 -16.20
N PRO A 5 21.81 -40.49 -16.76
CA PRO A 5 21.04 -39.35 -16.27
C PRO A 5 20.66 -39.55 -14.80
N PRO A 6 20.66 -38.47 -13.99
CA PRO A 6 20.27 -38.56 -12.59
C PRO A 6 18.86 -39.15 -12.50
N ALA A 7 18.67 -40.08 -11.56
CA ALA A 7 17.37 -40.68 -11.31
C ALA A 7 16.32 -39.59 -11.06
N PRO A 8 15.11 -39.73 -11.61
CA PRO A 8 14.03 -38.78 -11.34
C PRO A 8 13.83 -38.68 -9.83
N ALA A 9 13.79 -37.45 -9.32
CA ALA A 9 13.50 -37.21 -7.92
C ALA A 9 12.20 -37.94 -7.54
N PRO A 10 12.12 -38.53 -6.34
CA PRO A 10 10.94 -39.26 -5.92
C PRO A 10 9.70 -38.37 -6.04
N ALA A 11 8.63 -38.94 -6.61
CA ALA A 11 7.35 -38.26 -6.72
C ALA A 11 6.91 -37.78 -5.33
N ARG A 12 6.75 -36.46 -5.19
CA ARG A 12 6.46 -35.86 -3.88
C ARG A 12 5.05 -36.30 -3.43
N PRO A 13 4.86 -36.68 -2.16
CA PRO A 13 3.56 -37.13 -1.66
C PRO A 13 2.52 -36.00 -1.77
N PRO A 14 1.25 -36.32 -2.06
CA PRO A 14 0.21 -35.33 -2.25
C PRO A 14 -0.07 -34.54 -0.97
N PRO A 15 -0.53 -33.29 -1.09
CA PRO A 15 -0.93 -32.50 0.07
C PRO A 15 -2.10 -33.16 0.82
N LYS A 16 -2.09 -33.04 2.15
CA LYS A 16 -3.10 -33.61 3.02
C LYS A 16 -4.32 -32.69 3.11
N HIS A 17 -5.50 -33.26 3.39
CA HIS A 17 -6.72 -32.53 3.77
C HIS A 17 -7.33 -31.60 2.69
N GLY A 18 -7.08 -31.84 1.40
CA GLY A 18 -7.69 -31.06 0.31
C GLY A 18 -7.07 -29.67 0.08
N LEU A 19 -5.93 -29.38 0.72
CA LEU A 19 -5.14 -28.18 0.44
C LEU A 19 -4.30 -28.37 -0.84
N ARG A 20 -3.97 -27.28 -1.53
CA ARG A 20 -3.14 -27.31 -2.75
C ARG A 20 -1.64 -27.42 -2.45
N TYR A 21 -1.18 -26.85 -1.34
CA TYR A 21 0.24 -26.75 -0.97
C TYR A 21 0.50 -27.37 0.40
N ARG A 22 1.70 -27.90 0.62
CA ARG A 22 2.14 -28.56 1.86
C ARG A 22 2.73 -27.59 2.88
N ASN A 23 3.30 -26.48 2.43
CA ASN A 23 3.91 -25.44 3.25
C ASN A 23 3.94 -24.10 2.51
N LEU A 24 4.44 -23.06 3.18
CA LEU A 24 4.56 -21.71 2.62
C LEU A 24 5.53 -21.68 1.43
N ASP A 25 6.67 -22.36 1.52
CA ASP A 25 7.68 -22.35 0.45
C ASP A 25 7.12 -22.87 -0.87
N GLU A 26 6.36 -23.98 -0.83
CA GLU A 26 5.68 -24.53 -2.01
C GLU A 26 4.59 -23.60 -2.55
N ALA A 27 3.88 -22.90 -1.66
CA ALA A 27 2.89 -21.90 -2.08
C ALA A 27 3.53 -20.69 -2.76
N MET A 28 4.70 -20.25 -2.28
CA MET A 28 5.46 -19.14 -2.87
C MET A 28 6.12 -19.54 -4.19
N GLU A 29 6.69 -20.75 -4.29
CA GLU A 29 7.23 -21.29 -5.54
C GLU A 29 6.14 -21.42 -6.62
N ALA A 30 4.94 -21.87 -6.22
CA ALA A 30 3.80 -21.92 -7.11
C ALA A 30 3.32 -20.52 -7.54
N LEU A 31 3.35 -19.53 -6.64
CA LEU A 31 3.01 -18.15 -6.98
C LEU A 31 3.97 -17.54 -8.01
N ASP A 32 5.27 -17.82 -7.87
CA ASP A 32 6.29 -17.38 -8.83
C ASP A 32 6.17 -18.09 -10.18
N THR A 33 5.74 -19.35 -10.19
CA THR A 33 5.60 -20.16 -11.42
C THR A 33 4.29 -19.89 -12.15
N ASP A 34 3.16 -19.86 -11.44
CA ASP A 34 1.82 -19.66 -12.01
C ASP A 34 1.55 -18.17 -12.33
N GLY A 35 2.27 -17.26 -11.67
CA GLY A 35 2.05 -15.83 -11.74
C GLY A 35 0.80 -15.37 -10.97
N ILE A 36 0.57 -14.06 -10.98
CA ILE A 36 -0.64 -13.46 -10.39
C ILE A 36 -1.55 -12.89 -11.47
N PRO A 37 -2.88 -12.87 -11.26
CA PRO A 37 -3.80 -12.18 -12.15
C PRO A 37 -3.42 -10.70 -12.30
N HIS A 38 -3.50 -10.19 -13.53
CA HIS A 38 -3.20 -8.79 -13.86
C HIS A 38 -1.79 -8.34 -13.48
N ASP A 39 -0.81 -9.25 -13.46
CA ASP A 39 0.59 -8.88 -13.39
C ASP A 39 0.95 -7.97 -14.58
N TYR A 40 1.90 -7.07 -14.37
CA TYR A 40 2.38 -6.18 -15.41
C TYR A 40 3.89 -5.96 -15.32
N PRO A 41 4.55 -5.78 -16.48
CA PRO A 41 5.98 -5.55 -16.50
C PRO A 41 6.33 -4.22 -15.84
N VAL A 42 7.55 -4.17 -15.34
CA VAL A 42 8.17 -2.97 -14.77
C VAL A 42 8.27 -1.88 -15.85
N PRO A 43 7.92 -0.62 -15.56
CA PRO A 43 8.08 0.48 -16.51
C PRO A 43 9.56 0.60 -16.96
N PRO A 44 9.85 0.75 -18.27
CA PRO A 44 11.22 0.66 -18.79
C PRO A 44 12.14 1.81 -18.36
N TYR A 45 11.60 2.93 -17.89
CA TYR A 45 12.34 4.01 -17.23
C TYR A 45 11.36 5.00 -16.60
N ASP A 46 11.62 5.43 -15.36
CA ASP A 46 10.87 6.49 -14.69
C ASP A 46 11.85 7.44 -14.00
N ALA A 47 11.98 8.65 -14.55
CA ALA A 47 12.87 9.70 -14.03
C ALA A 47 12.45 10.19 -12.63
N THR A 48 11.25 9.88 -12.18
CA THR A 48 10.73 10.26 -10.86
C THR A 48 11.02 9.21 -9.78
N PHE A 49 11.50 8.02 -10.15
CA PHE A 49 11.90 7.00 -9.20
C PHE A 49 13.15 7.43 -8.43
N PRO A 50 13.19 7.32 -7.07
CA PRO A 50 14.31 7.77 -6.26
C PRO A 50 15.56 6.94 -6.54
N GLN A 51 16.64 7.59 -6.97
CA GLN A 51 17.89 6.92 -7.35
C GLN A 51 18.89 6.85 -6.21
N ASN A 52 18.77 7.75 -5.23
CA ASN A 52 19.72 7.89 -4.14
C ASN A 52 19.01 8.13 -2.79
N PRO A 53 19.74 8.03 -1.65
CA PRO A 53 19.15 8.24 -0.33
C PRO A 53 18.53 9.64 -0.13
N THR A 54 19.08 10.67 -0.78
CA THR A 54 18.54 12.04 -0.71
C THR A 54 17.16 12.14 -1.37
N ASP A 55 16.97 11.49 -2.52
CA ASP A 55 15.67 11.42 -3.19
C ASP A 55 14.64 10.70 -2.32
N ARG A 56 15.05 9.57 -1.70
CA ARG A 56 14.20 8.82 -0.77
C ARG A 56 13.78 9.68 0.41
N ALA A 57 14.72 10.41 1.01
CA ALA A 57 14.44 11.33 2.13
C ALA A 57 13.45 12.44 1.73
N ALA A 58 13.54 12.97 0.50
CA ALA A 58 12.59 13.94 -0.02
C ALA A 58 11.17 13.36 -0.13
N TYR A 59 11.03 12.10 -0.57
CA TYR A 59 9.72 11.44 -0.61
C TYR A 59 9.16 11.11 0.77
N ILE A 60 9.99 10.62 1.70
CA ILE A 60 9.60 10.40 3.09
C ILE A 60 9.09 11.71 3.70
N ARG A 61 9.81 12.82 3.48
CA ARG A 61 9.40 14.12 3.97
C ARG A 61 8.04 14.54 3.43
N ARG A 62 7.81 14.37 2.12
CA ARG A 62 6.50 14.66 1.49
C ARG A 62 5.37 13.83 2.07
N LEU A 63 5.60 12.53 2.28
CA LEU A 63 4.63 11.63 2.91
C LEU A 63 4.34 12.07 4.35
N PHE A 64 5.38 12.35 5.14
CA PHE A 64 5.26 12.79 6.52
C PHE A 64 4.47 14.09 6.64
N ASP A 65 4.84 15.10 5.85
CA ASP A 65 4.15 16.40 5.83
C ASP A 65 2.66 16.20 5.47
N ALA A 66 2.35 15.36 4.47
CA ALA A 66 0.97 15.01 4.12
C ALA A 66 0.23 14.23 5.22
N PHE A 67 0.94 13.40 6.00
CA PHE A 67 0.38 12.59 7.08
C PHE A 67 -0.05 13.46 8.26
N VAL A 68 0.74 14.48 8.60
CA VAL A 68 0.47 15.37 9.73
C VAL A 68 -0.39 16.59 9.35
N ASP A 69 -0.46 16.94 8.07
CA ASP A 69 -1.30 17.99 7.53
C ASP A 69 -2.79 17.68 7.75
N ILE A 70 -3.46 18.50 8.55
CA ILE A 70 -4.89 18.39 8.86
C ILE A 70 -5.74 19.40 8.08
N ASP A 71 -5.14 20.37 7.39
CA ASP A 71 -5.85 21.53 6.84
C ASP A 71 -6.81 21.16 5.71
N SER A 72 -6.54 20.05 5.03
CA SER A 72 -7.36 19.50 3.94
C SER A 72 -8.15 18.26 4.35
N CYS A 73 -8.23 17.97 5.65
CA CYS A 73 -8.91 16.79 6.16
C CYS A 73 -10.42 16.94 5.98
N ILE A 74 -11.09 15.85 5.60
CA ILE A 74 -12.56 15.83 5.51
C ILE A 74 -13.22 15.06 6.65
N ASP A 75 -12.41 14.46 7.52
CA ASP A 75 -12.91 13.86 8.74
C ASP A 75 -13.41 14.95 9.69
N ARG A 76 -14.18 14.55 10.71
CA ARG A 76 -14.81 15.50 11.64
C ARG A 76 -13.76 16.11 12.58
N GLU A 77 -13.30 17.32 12.26
CA GLU A 77 -12.22 18.02 12.97
C GLU A 77 -12.61 18.53 14.37
N ASP A 78 -13.91 18.70 14.62
CA ASP A 78 -14.49 19.27 15.85
C ASP A 78 -14.58 18.29 17.02
N THR A 79 -13.95 17.12 16.94
CA THR A 79 -13.99 16.13 18.02
C THR A 79 -12.70 16.20 18.84
N ASP A 80 -12.82 16.16 20.17
CA ASP A 80 -11.66 16.14 21.08
C ASP A 80 -10.67 15.00 20.75
N ALA A 81 -11.20 13.87 20.27
CA ALA A 81 -10.41 12.74 19.81
C ALA A 81 -9.58 13.07 18.57
N PHE A 82 -10.09 13.88 17.64
CA PHE A 82 -9.35 14.33 16.46
C PHE A 82 -8.20 15.27 16.86
N VAL A 83 -8.51 16.29 17.67
CA VAL A 83 -7.55 17.26 18.17
C VAL A 83 -6.41 16.56 18.91
N THR A 84 -6.74 15.72 19.91
CA THR A 84 -5.76 15.01 20.74
C THR A 84 -4.87 14.09 19.91
N ARG A 85 -5.40 13.44 18.88
CA ARG A 85 -4.65 12.47 18.06
C ARG A 85 -3.81 13.11 16.97
N TRP A 86 -4.26 14.19 16.34
CA TRP A 86 -3.63 14.70 15.12
C TRP A 86 -2.97 16.07 15.31
N GLN A 87 -3.63 17.01 15.98
CA GLN A 87 -3.04 18.34 16.25
C GLN A 87 -1.84 18.26 17.22
N GLY A 88 -1.78 17.24 18.06
CA GLY A 88 -0.68 17.03 19.00
C GLY A 88 0.60 16.42 18.39
N ILE A 89 0.58 15.91 17.15
CA ILE A 89 1.74 15.21 16.56
C ILE A 89 2.95 16.15 16.40
N PRO A 90 2.82 17.38 15.85
CA PRO A 90 3.97 18.28 15.72
C PRO A 90 4.63 18.63 17.07
N ASN A 91 3.82 18.68 18.13
CA ASN A 91 4.22 19.11 19.48
C ASN A 91 4.48 17.94 20.45
N ASN A 92 4.46 16.69 19.97
CA ASN A 92 4.63 15.47 20.78
C ASN A 92 3.63 15.32 21.95
N THR A 93 2.41 15.84 21.80
CA THR A 93 1.32 15.66 22.77
C THR A 93 0.26 14.66 22.33
N SER A 94 0.41 14.11 21.12
CA SER A 94 -0.44 13.05 20.59
C SER A 94 -0.10 11.68 21.18
N CYS A 95 -1.07 10.76 21.13
CA CYS A 95 -0.82 9.33 21.37
C CYS A 95 0.01 8.65 20.26
N TYR A 96 0.18 9.32 19.10
CA TYR A 96 1.05 8.89 18.03
C TYR A 96 2.34 9.70 18.07
N SER A 97 3.48 9.01 18.13
CA SER A 97 4.77 9.68 18.07
C SER A 97 5.11 10.05 16.63
N ARG A 98 5.99 11.04 16.46
CA ARG A 98 6.56 11.37 15.15
C ARG A 98 7.30 10.18 14.54
N GLY A 99 7.95 9.36 15.37
CA GLY A 99 8.64 8.15 14.95
C GLY A 99 7.71 7.09 14.37
N ASP A 100 6.50 6.94 14.92
CA ASP A 100 5.50 6.00 14.38
C ASP A 100 5.04 6.44 12.98
N VAL A 101 4.78 7.74 12.82
CA VAL A 101 4.37 8.32 11.54
C VAL A 101 5.49 8.20 10.50
N GLU A 102 6.72 8.54 10.87
CA GLU A 102 7.89 8.42 10.01
C GLU A 102 8.12 6.97 9.59
N THR A 103 8.04 6.02 10.53
CA THR A 103 8.15 4.58 10.24
C THR A 103 7.08 4.13 9.25
N CYS A 104 5.82 4.57 9.43
CA CYS A 104 4.76 4.28 8.47
C CYS A 104 5.06 4.88 7.07
N CYS A 105 5.66 6.08 7.00
CA CYS A 105 6.04 6.69 5.73
C CYS A 105 7.17 5.91 5.03
N HIS A 106 8.13 5.38 5.78
CA HIS A 106 9.16 4.48 5.24
C HIS A 106 8.54 3.21 4.63
N LEU A 107 7.59 2.58 5.33
CA LEU A 107 6.93 1.37 4.83
C LEU A 107 6.12 1.65 3.55
N LEU A 108 5.38 2.76 3.52
CA LEU A 108 4.64 3.17 2.32
C LEU A 108 5.58 3.44 1.13
N LEU A 109 6.73 4.07 1.39
CA LEU A 109 7.71 4.35 0.35
C LEU A 109 8.31 3.05 -0.20
N GLU A 110 8.80 2.16 0.67
CA GLU A 110 9.41 0.89 0.25
C GLU A 110 8.41 0.02 -0.51
N MET A 111 7.15 -0.07 -0.07
CA MET A 111 6.09 -0.77 -0.82
C MET A 111 5.81 -0.13 -2.18
N ALA A 112 5.84 1.21 -2.27
CA ALA A 112 5.66 1.90 -3.55
C ALA A 112 6.82 1.65 -4.50
N MET A 113 8.05 1.59 -3.98
CA MET A 113 9.26 1.28 -4.76
C MET A 113 9.22 -0.16 -5.26
N ASP A 114 8.84 -1.10 -4.39
CA ASP A 114 8.67 -2.49 -4.73
C ASP A 114 7.59 -2.69 -5.79
N LEU A 115 6.42 -2.06 -5.63
CA LEU A 115 5.37 -2.13 -6.65
C LEU A 115 5.85 -1.60 -8.00
N HIS A 116 6.62 -0.50 -7.98
CA HIS A 116 7.12 0.12 -9.20
C HIS A 116 8.20 -0.72 -9.89
N THR A 117 9.00 -1.49 -9.14
CA THR A 117 10.16 -2.24 -9.65
C THR A 117 9.94 -3.74 -9.81
N LYS A 118 8.92 -4.29 -9.15
CA LYS A 118 8.60 -5.73 -9.16
C LYS A 118 7.20 -6.00 -9.70
N GLY A 119 6.32 -5.00 -9.79
CA GLY A 119 4.93 -5.15 -10.20
C GLY A 119 4.02 -5.60 -9.04
N PRO A 120 2.75 -5.92 -9.30
CA PRO A 120 1.76 -6.21 -8.25
C PRO A 120 2.08 -7.41 -7.36
N ARG A 121 2.99 -8.30 -7.76
CA ARG A 121 3.46 -9.44 -6.96
C ARG A 121 4.19 -9.02 -5.68
N SER A 122 4.69 -7.79 -5.62
CA SER A 122 5.24 -7.27 -4.37
C SER A 122 4.18 -6.86 -3.36
N LEU A 123 2.90 -6.83 -3.78
CA LEU A 123 1.77 -6.61 -2.90
C LEU A 123 1.24 -7.98 -2.46
N ASN A 124 1.01 -8.15 -1.16
CA ASN A 124 0.39 -9.37 -0.60
C ASN A 124 -1.13 -9.39 -0.86
N ILE A 125 -1.55 -9.19 -2.11
CA ILE A 125 -2.97 -9.11 -2.53
C ILE A 125 -3.29 -10.32 -3.39
N PHE A 126 -4.17 -11.19 -2.89
CA PHE A 126 -4.69 -12.36 -3.61
C PHE A 126 -6.12 -12.16 -4.17
N ASP A 127 -6.76 -11.04 -3.84
CA ASP A 127 -8.08 -10.68 -4.36
C ASP A 127 -7.95 -10.18 -5.81
N THR A 128 -8.46 -10.97 -6.77
CA THR A 128 -8.40 -10.65 -8.19
C THR A 128 -9.06 -9.31 -8.54
N GLY A 129 -10.18 -8.97 -7.88
CA GLY A 129 -10.87 -7.70 -8.10
C GLY A 129 -10.03 -6.51 -7.65
N LYS A 130 -9.26 -6.66 -6.55
CA LYS A 130 -8.28 -5.66 -6.12
C LYS A 130 -7.10 -5.57 -7.08
N LEU A 131 -6.55 -6.69 -7.53
CA LEU A 131 -5.47 -6.71 -8.53
C LEU A 131 -5.89 -6.04 -9.84
N GLU A 132 -7.12 -6.24 -10.29
CA GLU A 132 -7.69 -5.54 -11.45
C GLU A 132 -7.68 -4.01 -11.25
N GLN A 133 -8.03 -3.53 -10.04
CA GLN A 133 -7.94 -2.09 -9.74
C GLN A 133 -6.49 -1.61 -9.69
N VAL A 134 -5.55 -2.40 -9.15
CA VAL A 134 -4.11 -2.06 -9.16
C VAL A 134 -3.61 -1.91 -10.60
N HIS A 135 -4.00 -2.85 -11.47
CA HIS A 135 -3.63 -2.83 -12.89
C HIS A 135 -4.15 -1.57 -13.63
N LYS A 136 -5.28 -0.99 -13.23
CA LYS A 136 -5.76 0.29 -13.82
C LYS A 136 -4.77 1.44 -13.63
N TYR A 137 -3.88 1.34 -12.65
CA TYR A 137 -2.86 2.33 -12.34
C TYR A 137 -1.43 1.82 -12.62
N HIS A 138 -1.26 0.83 -13.50
CA HIS A 138 0.07 0.32 -13.88
C HIS A 138 0.94 1.38 -14.57
N GLY A 139 0.33 2.26 -15.38
CA GLY A 139 1.03 3.33 -16.10
C GLY A 139 1.41 4.55 -15.26
N PHE A 140 1.27 4.50 -13.93
CA PHE A 140 1.66 5.60 -13.06
C PHE A 140 3.17 5.74 -13.00
N THR A 141 3.64 6.98 -13.13
CA THR A 141 4.98 7.33 -12.63
C THR A 141 5.02 7.20 -11.11
N PHE A 142 6.22 7.01 -10.58
CA PHE A 142 6.49 6.91 -9.15
C PHE A 142 5.99 8.16 -8.42
N ALA A 143 6.30 9.35 -8.93
CA ALA A 143 5.80 10.61 -8.37
C ALA A 143 4.27 10.68 -8.35
N GLN A 144 3.59 10.30 -9.44
CA GLN A 144 2.12 10.30 -9.49
C GLN A 144 1.51 9.37 -8.43
N ARG A 145 2.15 8.23 -8.17
CA ARG A 145 1.74 7.30 -7.12
C ARG A 145 1.92 7.93 -5.74
N ILE A 146 3.10 8.45 -5.44
CA ILE A 146 3.35 9.12 -4.14
C ILE A 146 2.42 10.32 -3.94
N ASP A 147 2.21 11.15 -4.97
CA ASP A 147 1.28 12.28 -4.88
C ASP A 147 -0.15 11.85 -4.58
N SER A 148 -0.58 10.71 -5.12
CA SER A 148 -1.90 10.15 -4.82
C SER A 148 -1.99 9.61 -3.40
N ILE A 149 -0.91 9.03 -2.86
CA ILE A 149 -0.81 8.64 -1.44
C ILE A 149 -0.87 9.88 -0.56
N CYS A 150 -0.05 10.91 -0.84
CA CYS A 150 -0.08 12.18 -0.10
C CYS A 150 -1.47 12.82 -0.09
N LYS A 151 -2.18 12.80 -1.24
CA LYS A 151 -3.58 13.27 -1.31
C LYS A 151 -4.49 12.47 -0.39
N LEU A 152 -4.35 11.15 -0.32
CA LEU A 152 -5.12 10.29 0.58
C LEU A 152 -4.85 10.61 2.06
N LEU A 153 -3.58 10.76 2.42
CA LEU A 153 -3.12 11.04 3.79
C LEU A 153 -3.63 12.39 4.31
N ARG A 154 -3.62 13.42 3.45
CA ARG A 154 -4.20 14.73 3.78
C ARG A 154 -5.71 14.65 3.96
N LEU A 155 -6.40 13.91 3.09
CA LEU A 155 -7.85 13.88 3.07
C LEU A 155 -8.44 13.12 4.27
N SER A 156 -7.83 12.01 4.71
CA SER A 156 -8.45 11.14 5.72
C SER A 156 -7.46 10.65 6.78
N LYS A 157 -7.67 11.14 7.99
CA LYS A 157 -7.02 10.70 9.21
C LYS A 157 -7.57 9.37 9.74
N VAL A 158 -8.81 9.02 9.43
CA VAL A 158 -9.30 7.64 9.65
C VAL A 158 -8.43 6.65 8.88
N ARG A 159 -8.07 6.96 7.62
CA ARG A 159 -7.14 6.11 6.86
C ARG A 159 -5.74 6.11 7.47
N CYS A 160 -5.21 7.26 7.85
CA CYS A 160 -3.93 7.35 8.56
C CYS A 160 -3.90 6.46 9.82
N GLN A 161 -5.01 6.40 10.57
CA GLN A 161 -5.14 5.57 11.77
C GLN A 161 -5.07 4.06 11.49
N LEU A 162 -5.56 3.62 10.32
CA LEU A 162 -5.45 2.22 9.89
C LEU A 162 -4.01 1.93 9.48
N LEU A 163 -3.37 2.85 8.75
CA LEU A 163 -1.98 2.68 8.32
C LEU A 163 -1.00 2.63 9.50
N LEU A 164 -1.23 3.41 10.57
CA LEU A 164 -0.46 3.32 11.82
C LEU A 164 -0.62 1.99 12.55
N ARG A 165 -1.64 1.20 12.22
CA ARG A 165 -1.83 -0.18 12.69
C ARG A 165 -1.33 -1.21 11.67
N PHE A 166 -0.66 -0.76 10.62
CA PHE A 166 -0.21 -1.54 9.46
C PHE A 166 -1.36 -2.21 8.69
N GLU A 167 -2.56 -1.65 8.77
CA GLU A 167 -3.74 -2.17 8.07
C GLU A 167 -3.91 -1.48 6.71
N GLY A 168 -3.94 -2.27 5.64
CA GLY A 168 -4.28 -1.80 4.29
C GLY A 168 -3.19 -0.98 3.59
N LEU A 169 -1.93 -1.14 3.97
CA LEU A 169 -0.77 -0.48 3.35
C LEU A 169 -0.68 -0.79 1.85
N GLU A 170 -0.83 -2.06 1.47
CA GLU A 170 -0.73 -2.52 0.08
C GLU A 170 -1.81 -1.88 -0.80
N VAL A 171 -3.03 -1.75 -0.26
CA VAL A 171 -4.14 -1.10 -0.97
C VAL A 171 -3.93 0.41 -1.08
N ALA A 172 -3.37 1.04 -0.04
CA ALA A 172 -3.02 2.46 -0.05
C ALA A 172 -1.98 2.79 -1.13
N VAL A 173 -1.01 1.90 -1.35
CA VAL A 173 0.05 2.04 -2.36
C VAL A 173 -0.43 1.63 -3.76
N GLY A 174 -1.20 0.55 -3.85
CA GLY A 174 -1.64 -0.05 -5.10
C GLY A 174 -2.69 0.79 -5.82
N ILE A 175 -3.68 1.32 -5.09
CA ILE A 175 -4.83 2.05 -5.66
C ILE A 175 -5.17 3.39 -4.96
N PRO A 176 -4.19 4.27 -4.68
CA PRO A 176 -4.44 5.50 -3.93
C PRO A 176 -5.51 6.42 -4.56
N PRO A 177 -5.58 6.63 -5.89
CA PRO A 177 -6.62 7.48 -6.48
C PRO A 177 -8.04 6.97 -6.22
N LEU A 178 -8.24 5.65 -6.24
CA LEU A 178 -9.54 5.06 -5.95
C LEU A 178 -9.94 5.32 -4.49
N LEU A 179 -9.00 5.18 -3.55
CA LEU A 179 -9.26 5.47 -2.14
C LEU A 179 -9.60 6.95 -1.92
N VAL A 180 -8.92 7.88 -2.60
CA VAL A 180 -9.25 9.31 -2.57
C VAL A 180 -10.68 9.54 -3.07
N ALA A 181 -11.07 8.91 -4.17
CA ALA A 181 -12.43 9.02 -4.70
C ALA A 181 -13.48 8.45 -3.74
N GLN A 182 -13.20 7.30 -3.11
CA GLN A 182 -14.09 6.67 -2.12
C GLN A 182 -14.27 7.55 -0.89
N VAL A 183 -13.19 8.12 -0.37
CA VAL A 183 -13.23 9.03 0.79
C VAL A 183 -14.14 10.24 0.49
N ARG A 184 -14.02 10.86 -0.68
CA ARG A 184 -14.90 11.96 -1.12
C ARG A 184 -16.36 11.53 -1.29
N MET A 185 -16.59 10.35 -1.87
CA MET A 185 -17.93 9.82 -2.06
C MET A 185 -18.63 9.55 -0.72
N ASN A 186 -17.91 8.96 0.23
CA ASN A 186 -18.40 8.67 1.58
C ASN A 186 -18.78 9.95 2.32
N LEU A 187 -17.97 11.01 2.21
CA LEU A 187 -18.34 12.33 2.75
C LEU A 187 -19.67 12.81 2.18
N LYS A 188 -19.82 12.81 0.85
CA LYS A 188 -21.04 13.27 0.17
C LYS A 188 -22.28 12.51 0.64
N GLN A 189 -22.16 11.19 0.80
CA GLN A 189 -23.23 10.33 1.30
C GLN A 189 -23.55 10.59 2.78
N ASN A 190 -22.53 10.77 3.62
CA ASN A 190 -22.70 11.06 5.04
C ASN A 190 -23.35 12.42 5.28
N THR A 191 -22.97 13.46 4.51
CA THR A 191 -23.61 14.77 4.57
C THR A 191 -25.08 14.70 4.17
N LYS A 192 -25.42 13.97 3.10
CA LYS A 192 -26.81 13.76 2.69
C LYS A 192 -27.65 13.07 3.78
N ARG A 193 -27.09 12.07 4.47
CA ARG A 193 -27.77 11.38 5.57
C ARG A 193 -28.03 12.31 6.77
N ARG A 194 -27.10 13.22 7.08
CA ARG A 194 -27.25 14.17 8.19
C ARG A 194 -28.25 15.30 7.91
N GLY A 195 -28.38 15.72 6.65
CA GLY A 195 -29.35 16.74 6.23
C GLY A 195 -30.75 16.20 5.91
N ALA A 196 -30.95 14.89 5.99
CA ALA A 196 -32.27 14.23 5.85
C ALA A 196 -32.92 13.93 7.21
N VAL A 197 -32.45 14.60 8.27
CA VAL A 197 -33.00 14.56 9.64
C VAL A 197 -33.54 15.94 9.97
#